data_AF-A0A446FEV5-F1
#
_entry.id   AF-A0A446FEV5-F1
#
_cell.length_a   1.000
_cell.length_b   1.000
_cell.length_c   1.000
_cell.angle_alpha   90.00
_cell.angle_beta   90.00
_cell.angle_gamma   90.00
#
_symmetry.space_group_name_H-M   'P 1'
#
loop_
_entity.id
_entity.type
_entity.pdbx_description
1 polymer ?
#
loop_
_entity_poly.entity_id
_entity_poly.type
_entity_poly.pdbx_seq_one_letter_code
_entity_poly.pdbx_strand_id
1 'polypeptide(L)'
;MEIASNKGVIADASTPAGRAGMSESEWREAIKFDSTDTGWVIMSIGMAIGAGIVFLPVQVGLMGLWVFLLSSVIGYPAMYLFQRLFINTLAESPECKDYPSVISGYLGKNWGILLGALYFVMLVIWMFVYSTAITNDSASYLHTFGVTEGLL
;
A
#
# COMPACT_ATOMS: atom_id res chain seq x y z
N MET A 1 46.90 37.04 3.34
CA MET A 1 46.42 36.10 4.37
C MET A 1 44.94 36.38 4.54
N GLU A 2 44.08 35.80 3.71
CA GLU A 2 42.62 35.73 3.93
C GLU A 2 42.03 34.80 2.87
N ILE A 3 42.11 33.49 3.16
CA ILE A 3 41.23 32.50 2.56
C ILE A 3 40.27 32.13 3.68
N ALA A 4 39.32 33.02 3.94
CA ALA A 4 38.24 32.79 4.89
C ALA A 4 36.93 32.67 4.12
N SER A 5 36.22 31.58 4.40
CA SER A 5 34.78 31.44 4.16
C SER A 5 34.31 31.16 2.74
N ASN A 6 34.69 29.99 2.20
CA ASN A 6 33.85 29.30 1.21
C ASN A 6 33.52 27.87 1.68
N LYS A 7 33.14 27.74 2.96
CA LYS A 7 32.74 26.46 3.60
C LYS A 7 31.24 26.35 3.89
N GLY A 8 30.44 27.36 3.50
CA GLY A 8 29.03 27.45 3.89
C GLY A 8 27.99 26.94 2.88
N VAL A 9 28.38 26.56 1.66
CA VAL A 9 27.39 26.36 0.56
C VAL A 9 27.45 24.96 -0.08
N ILE A 10 28.31 24.06 0.40
CA ILE A 10 28.23 22.66 -0.03
C ILE A 10 27.45 21.93 1.05
N ALA A 11 26.12 21.96 0.94
CA ALA A 11 25.28 20.96 1.58
C ALA A 11 25.86 19.60 1.19
N ASP A 12 26.36 18.85 2.17
CA ASP A 12 27.00 17.58 1.92
C ASP A 12 25.96 16.63 1.32
N ALA A 13 26.04 16.40 0.01
CA ALA A 13 25.14 15.55 -0.75
C ALA A 13 25.14 14.09 -0.26
N SER A 14 26.05 13.72 0.66
CA SER A 14 26.05 12.43 1.35
C SER A 14 24.89 12.29 2.35
N THR A 15 24.39 13.41 2.89
CA THR A 15 23.33 13.42 3.91
C THR A 15 21.93 13.48 3.29
N PRO A 16 20.90 12.86 3.89
CA PRO A 16 19.52 13.03 3.43
C PRO A 16 19.05 14.49 3.42
N ALA A 17 19.45 15.28 4.41
CA ALA A 17 19.17 16.72 4.49
C ALA A 17 19.81 17.49 3.33
N GLY A 18 21.08 17.20 3.02
CA GLY A 18 21.79 17.80 1.89
C GLY A 18 21.18 17.43 0.53
N ARG A 19 20.66 16.21 0.36
CA ARG A 19 19.92 15.78 -0.84
C ARG A 19 18.60 16.53 -1.02
N ALA A 20 17.94 16.90 0.08
CA ALA A 20 16.72 17.70 0.06
C ALA A 20 16.98 19.22 -0.09
N GLY A 21 18.25 19.66 -0.08
CA GLY A 21 18.62 21.08 -0.09
C GLY A 21 18.24 21.82 1.20
N MET A 22 18.08 21.08 2.31
CA MET A 22 17.63 21.60 3.60
C MET A 22 18.77 21.56 4.62
N SER A 23 18.71 22.42 5.65
CA SER A 23 19.55 22.23 6.84
C SER A 23 19.12 20.98 7.62
N GLU A 24 20.02 20.40 8.42
CA GLU A 24 19.72 19.24 9.27
C GLU A 24 18.54 19.49 10.24
N SER A 25 18.39 20.71 10.75
CA SER A 25 17.27 21.09 11.61
C SER A 25 15.94 21.15 10.85
N GLU A 26 15.93 21.74 9.65
CA GLU A 26 14.73 21.82 8.81
C GLU A 26 14.31 20.43 8.34
N TRP A 27 15.27 19.58 7.95
CA TRP A 27 15.00 18.20 7.57
C TRP A 27 14.38 17.40 8.72
N ARG A 28 14.89 17.54 9.94
CA ARG A 28 14.35 16.88 11.14
C ARG A 28 12.92 17.31 11.47
N GLU A 29 12.59 18.58 11.31
CA GLU A 29 11.22 19.06 11.48
C GLU A 29 10.31 18.57 10.34
N ALA A 30 10.81 18.52 9.10
CA ALA A 30 10.04 18.08 7.95
C ALA A 30 9.69 16.58 7.96
N ILE A 31 10.55 15.73 8.52
CA ILE A 31 10.30 14.27 8.66
C ILE A 31 9.64 13.87 9.98
N LYS A 32 9.32 14.85 10.82
CA LYS A 32 8.80 14.59 12.15
C LYS A 32 7.45 13.90 12.05
N PHE A 33 7.37 12.70 12.59
CA PHE A 33 6.15 11.92 12.61
C PHE A 33 5.05 12.66 13.37
N ASP A 34 3.90 12.88 12.72
CA ASP A 34 2.80 13.64 13.27
C ASP A 34 1.50 12.81 13.41
N SER A 35 0.41 13.48 13.79
CA SER A 35 -0.91 12.84 13.90
C SER A 35 -1.46 12.39 12.54
N THR A 36 -1.09 13.07 11.46
CA THR A 36 -1.47 12.73 10.09
C THR A 36 -0.84 11.40 9.69
N ASP A 37 0.45 11.23 9.96
CA ASP A 37 1.17 9.98 9.70
C ASP A 37 0.59 8.82 10.50
N THR A 38 0.24 9.08 11.76
CA THR A 38 -0.47 8.11 12.61
C THR A 38 -1.81 7.69 11.97
N GLY A 39 -2.58 8.65 11.44
CA GLY A 39 -3.82 8.39 10.73
C GLY A 39 -3.62 7.50 9.50
N TRP A 40 -2.58 7.75 8.71
CA TRP A 40 -2.23 6.93 7.55
C TRP A 40 -1.82 5.51 7.91
N VAL A 41 -1.08 5.32 9.01
CA VAL A 41 -0.73 3.99 9.51
C VAL A 41 -1.98 3.21 9.89
N ILE A 42 -2.90 3.82 10.65
CA ILE A 42 -4.16 3.17 11.07
C ILE A 42 -5.01 2.80 9.85
N MET A 43 -5.17 3.71 8.89
CA MET A 43 -5.93 3.43 7.66
C MET A 43 -5.32 2.28 6.86
N SER A 44 -3.98 2.25 6.74
CA SER A 44 -3.27 1.18 6.03
C SER A 44 -3.45 -0.18 6.70
N ILE A 45 -3.42 -0.23 8.04
CA ILE A 45 -3.72 -1.45 8.80
C ILE A 45 -5.18 -1.87 8.59
N GLY A 46 -6.12 -0.94 8.65
CA GLY A 46 -7.55 -1.22 8.42
C GLY A 46 -7.82 -1.81 7.03
N MET A 47 -7.20 -1.24 6.00
CA MET A 47 -7.28 -1.77 4.63
C MET A 47 -6.64 -3.16 4.49
N ALA A 48 -5.52 -3.41 5.18
CA ALA A 48 -4.84 -4.70 5.17
C ALA A 48 -5.64 -5.80 5.87
N ILE A 49 -6.36 -5.46 6.96
CA ILE A 49 -7.21 -6.42 7.68
C ILE A 49 -8.39 -6.85 6.77
N GLY A 50 -9.15 -5.90 6.23
CA GLY A 50 -10.16 -6.13 5.18
C GLY A 50 -11.08 -7.35 5.37
N ALA A 51 -11.76 -7.78 4.29
CA ALA A 51 -12.57 -9.01 4.32
C ALA A 51 -11.69 -10.28 4.36
N GLY A 52 -10.47 -10.23 3.83
CA GLY A 52 -9.58 -11.39 3.71
C GLY A 52 -9.15 -11.99 5.05
N ILE A 53 -8.85 -11.16 6.06
CA ILE A 53 -8.48 -11.68 7.39
C ILE A 53 -9.70 -12.18 8.17
N VAL A 54 -10.88 -11.58 7.96
CA VAL A 54 -12.12 -12.00 8.65
C VAL A 54 -12.51 -13.43 8.28
N PHE A 55 -12.35 -13.83 7.02
CA PHE A 55 -12.61 -15.20 6.56
C PHE A 55 -11.41 -16.14 6.65
N LEU A 56 -10.26 -15.65 7.10
CA LEU A 56 -9.02 -16.42 7.16
C LEU A 56 -9.16 -17.71 8.00
N PRO A 57 -9.82 -17.73 9.18
CA PRO A 57 -9.98 -18.98 9.93
C PRO A 57 -10.73 -20.06 9.14
N VAL A 58 -11.75 -19.67 8.37
CA VAL A 58 -12.53 -20.59 7.52
C VAL A 58 -11.66 -21.10 6.38
N GLN A 59 -10.93 -20.22 5.69
CA GLN A 59 -10.03 -20.61 4.60
C GLN A 59 -8.90 -21.52 5.09
N VAL A 60 -8.32 -21.25 6.26
CA VAL A 60 -7.29 -22.08 6.89
C VAL A 60 -7.86 -23.45 7.29
N GLY A 61 -9.11 -23.50 7.78
CA GLY A 61 -9.79 -24.76 8.08
C GLY A 61 -10.00 -25.65 6.85
N LEU A 62 -10.30 -25.04 5.70
CA LEU A 62 -10.50 -25.77 4.43
C LEU A 62 -9.18 -26.19 3.76
N MET A 63 -8.18 -25.30 3.73
CA MET A 63 -6.90 -25.53 3.04
C MET A 63 -5.86 -26.24 3.91
N GLY A 64 -6.03 -26.21 5.23
CA GLY A 64 -5.14 -26.79 6.22
C GLY A 64 -4.11 -25.80 6.79
N LEU A 65 -3.89 -25.90 8.10
CA LEU A 65 -2.97 -25.01 8.84
C LEU A 65 -1.54 -25.02 8.28
N TRP A 66 -1.01 -26.20 7.93
CA TRP A 66 0.37 -26.33 7.45
C TRP A 66 0.58 -25.68 6.08
N VAL A 67 -0.40 -25.78 5.19
CA VAL A 67 -0.37 -25.13 3.87
C VAL A 67 -0.37 -23.61 4.04
N PHE A 68 -1.19 -23.09 4.96
CA PHE A 68 -1.23 -21.67 5.30
C PHE A 68 0.08 -21.16 5.92
N LEU A 69 0.68 -21.90 6.86
CA LEU A 69 1.94 -21.51 7.46
C LEU A 69 3.06 -21.46 6.41
N LEU A 70 3.15 -22.45 5.53
CA LEU A 70 4.13 -22.44 4.45
C LEU A 70 3.89 -21.29 3.47
N SER A 71 2.64 -21.04 3.08
CA SER A 71 2.31 -19.96 2.14
C SER A 71 2.57 -18.58 2.75
N SER A 72 2.35 -18.39 4.05
CA SER A 72 2.64 -17.11 4.72
C SER A 72 4.15 -16.81 4.80
N VAL A 73 4.98 -17.83 5.02
CA VAL A 73 6.46 -17.70 5.01
C VAL A 73 6.97 -17.22 3.65
N ILE A 74 6.33 -17.62 2.55
CA ILE A 74 6.71 -17.20 1.19
C ILE A 74 6.02 -15.88 0.81
N GLY A 75 4.74 -15.75 1.15
CA GLY A 75 3.90 -14.62 0.79
C GLY A 75 4.33 -13.33 1.48
N TYR A 76 4.74 -13.40 2.76
CA TYR A 76 5.14 -12.20 3.50
C TYR A 76 6.37 -11.50 2.88
N PRO A 77 7.50 -12.19 2.60
CA PRO A 77 8.63 -11.58 1.90
C PRO A 77 8.25 -11.02 0.53
N ALA A 78 7.44 -11.75 -0.25
CA ALA A 78 7.01 -11.29 -1.57
C ALA A 78 6.21 -9.98 -1.49
N MET A 79 5.27 -9.90 -0.55
CA MET A 79 4.48 -8.68 -0.32
C MET A 79 5.34 -7.53 0.21
N TYR A 80 6.28 -7.80 1.11
CA TYR A 80 7.21 -6.77 1.60
C TYR A 80 8.05 -6.17 0.46
N LEU A 81 8.62 -7.02 -0.41
CA LEU A 81 9.40 -6.58 -1.56
C LEU A 81 8.55 -5.79 -2.55
N PHE A 82 7.31 -6.22 -2.79
CA PHE A 82 6.38 -5.50 -3.66
C PHE A 82 6.03 -4.11 -3.10
N GLN A 83 5.72 -4.00 -1.80
CA GLN A 83 5.43 -2.71 -1.18
C GLN A 83 6.66 -1.79 -1.16
N ARG A 84 7.84 -2.34 -0.92
CA ARG A 84 9.10 -1.58 -0.99
C ARG A 84 9.36 -1.05 -2.39
N LEU A 85 9.11 -1.85 -3.42
CA LEU A 85 9.23 -1.43 -4.82
C LEU A 85 8.26 -0.28 -5.12
N PHE A 86 7.00 -0.39 -4.69
CA PHE A 86 5.98 0.64 -4.85
C PHE A 86 6.39 1.98 -4.22
N ILE A 87 6.81 1.95 -2.95
CA ILE A 87 7.26 3.15 -2.22
C ILE A 87 8.51 3.76 -2.87
N ASN A 88 9.50 2.95 -3.24
CA ASN A 88 10.71 3.45 -3.88
C ASN A 88 10.41 4.11 -5.24
N THR A 89 9.51 3.51 -6.03
CA THR A 89 9.12 4.04 -7.34
C THR A 89 8.40 5.38 -7.20
N LEU A 90 7.53 5.52 -6.19
CA LEU A 90 6.87 6.78 -5.88
C LEU A 90 7.86 7.84 -5.37
N ALA A 91 8.76 7.47 -4.47
CA ALA A 91 9.75 8.37 -3.89
C ALA A 91 10.77 8.87 -4.92
N GLU A 92 11.06 8.09 -5.96
CA GLU A 92 11.99 8.46 -7.03
C GLU A 92 11.31 9.24 -8.16
N SER A 93 9.97 9.28 -8.18
CA SER A 93 9.23 9.97 -9.23
C SER A 93 9.41 11.51 -9.14
N PRO A 94 9.83 12.18 -10.23
CA PRO A 94 10.14 13.61 -10.21
C PRO A 94 8.91 14.51 -10.15
N GLU A 95 7.73 13.98 -10.44
CA GLU A 95 6.45 14.67 -10.32
C GLU A 95 5.52 13.85 -9.43
N CYS A 96 4.91 14.48 -8.42
CA CYS A 96 3.86 13.88 -7.59
C CYS A 96 2.57 13.70 -8.41
N LYS A 97 2.56 12.70 -9.30
CA LYS A 97 1.43 12.28 -10.11
C LYS A 97 0.90 10.93 -9.64
N ASP A 98 -0.29 10.58 -10.11
CA ASP A 98 -0.90 9.28 -9.84
C ASP A 98 0.03 8.13 -10.28
N TYR A 99 -0.02 7.02 -9.55
CA TYR A 99 0.86 5.87 -9.78
C TYR A 99 0.82 5.32 -11.22
N PRO A 100 -0.35 5.24 -11.91
CA PRO A 100 -0.38 4.88 -13.33
C PRO A 100 0.41 5.83 -14.23
N SER A 101 0.39 7.14 -13.95
CA SER A 101 1.19 8.14 -14.66
C SER A 101 2.69 7.99 -14.39
N VAL A 102 3.07 7.70 -13.13
CA VAL A 102 4.47 7.41 -12.77
C VAL A 102 4.97 6.17 -13.50
N ILE A 103 4.20 5.07 -13.49
CA ILE A 103 4.55 3.85 -14.23
C ILE A 103 4.64 4.11 -15.73
N SER A 104 3.73 4.89 -16.29
CA SER A 104 3.77 5.26 -17.72
C SER A 104 5.05 6.01 -18.09
N GLY A 105 5.59 6.80 -17.15
CA GLY A 105 6.88 7.48 -17.28
C GLY A 105 8.08 6.51 -17.30
N TYR A 106 8.07 5.48 -16.45
CA TYR A 106 9.16 4.49 -16.37
C TYR A 106 9.11 3.39 -17.44
N LEU A 107 7.93 2.84 -17.74
CA LEU A 107 7.75 1.69 -18.64
C LEU A 107 7.28 2.10 -20.06
N GLY A 108 6.91 3.36 -20.26
CA GLY A 108 6.43 3.90 -21.52
C GLY A 108 4.90 3.85 -21.69
N LYS A 109 4.39 4.69 -22.59
CA LYS A 109 2.96 4.99 -22.78
C LYS A 109 2.08 3.75 -23.00
N ASN A 110 2.54 2.77 -23.78
CA ASN A 110 1.74 1.57 -24.10
C ASN A 110 1.59 0.64 -22.89
N TRP A 111 2.66 0.48 -22.09
CA TRP A 111 2.64 -0.29 -20.86
C TRP A 111 1.83 0.40 -19.76
N GLY A 112 1.88 1.73 -19.70
CA GLY A 112 1.02 2.54 -18.87
C GLY A 112 -0.47 2.30 -19.12
N ILE A 113 -0.89 2.31 -20.38
CA ILE A 113 -2.29 2.03 -20.77
C ILE A 113 -2.68 0.59 -20.42
N LEU A 114 -1.83 -0.39 -20.71
CA LEU A 114 -2.10 -1.79 -20.39
C LEU A 114 -2.28 -2.01 -18.88
N LEU A 115 -1.35 -1.49 -18.08
CA LEU A 115 -1.40 -1.62 -16.62
C LEU A 115 -2.58 -0.84 -16.03
N GLY A 116 -2.91 0.33 -16.58
CA GLY A 116 -4.11 1.08 -16.22
C GLY A 116 -5.39 0.31 -16.50
N ALA A 117 -5.48 -0.37 -17.65
CA ALA A 117 -6.64 -1.21 -18.00
C ALA A 117 -6.74 -2.43 -17.08
N LEU A 118 -5.62 -3.11 -16.80
CA LEU A 118 -5.58 -4.22 -15.85
C LEU A 118 -6.01 -3.78 -14.44
N TYR A 119 -5.54 -2.62 -13.99
CA TYR A 119 -5.93 -2.04 -12.70
C TYR A 119 -7.44 -1.74 -12.66
N PHE A 120 -8.00 -1.19 -13.73
CA PHE A 120 -9.44 -0.94 -13.83
C PHE A 120 -10.26 -2.24 -13.76
N VAL A 121 -9.90 -3.27 -14.54
CA VAL A 121 -10.59 -4.57 -14.51
C VAL A 121 -10.52 -5.19 -13.13
N MET A 122 -9.34 -5.12 -12.49
CA MET A 122 -9.15 -5.58 -11.12
C MET A 122 -10.14 -4.87 -10.17
N LEU A 123 -10.21 -3.54 -10.19
CA LEU A 123 -11.14 -2.78 -9.33
C LEU A 123 -12.61 -3.18 -9.53
N VAL A 124 -13.03 -3.38 -10.78
CA VAL A 124 -14.40 -3.81 -11.10
C VAL A 124 -14.69 -5.19 -10.49
N ILE A 125 -13.76 -6.14 -10.61
CA ILE A 125 -13.91 -7.47 -10.00
C ILE A 125 -14.03 -7.35 -8.48
N TRP A 126 -13.14 -6.58 -7.84
CA TRP A 126 -13.19 -6.39 -6.38
C TRP A 126 -14.50 -5.75 -5.92
N MET A 127 -15.04 -4.78 -6.67
CA MET A 127 -16.34 -4.18 -6.37
C MET A 127 -17.46 -5.24 -6.33
N PHE A 128 -17.49 -6.16 -7.29
CA PHE A 128 -18.48 -7.24 -7.31
C PHE A 128 -18.26 -8.27 -6.20
N VAL A 129 -17.01 -8.68 -5.95
CA VAL A 129 -16.68 -9.63 -4.88
C VAL A 129 -17.08 -9.10 -3.50
N TYR A 130 -16.84 -7.82 -3.23
CA TYR A 130 -17.27 -7.19 -1.98
C TYR A 130 -18.80 -7.14 -1.87
N SER A 131 -19.50 -6.79 -2.95
CA SER A 131 -20.96 -6.76 -2.98
C SER A 131 -21.59 -8.13 -2.70
N THR A 132 -21.07 -9.19 -3.34
CA THR A 132 -21.56 -10.56 -3.12
C THR A 132 -21.22 -11.07 -1.73
N ALA A 133 -20.03 -10.79 -1.20
CA ALA A 133 -19.65 -11.15 0.17
C ALA A 133 -20.61 -10.52 1.19
N ILE A 134 -20.86 -9.20 1.09
CA ILE A 134 -21.79 -8.50 1.99
C ILE A 134 -23.20 -9.07 1.88
N THR A 135 -23.67 -9.34 0.67
CA THR A 135 -25.02 -9.89 0.44
C THR A 135 -25.15 -11.29 1.05
N ASN A 136 -24.18 -12.16 0.82
CA ASN A 136 -24.17 -13.54 1.33
C ASN A 136 -24.05 -13.58 2.86
N ASP A 137 -23.19 -12.75 3.46
CA ASP A 137 -23.06 -12.64 4.91
C ASP A 137 -24.35 -12.12 5.55
N SER A 138 -24.95 -11.09 4.95
CA SER A 138 -26.20 -10.51 5.44
C SER A 138 -27.35 -11.52 5.38
N ALA A 139 -27.45 -12.28 4.28
CA ALA A 139 -28.44 -13.35 4.14
C ALA A 139 -28.23 -14.47 5.17
N SER A 140 -26.98 -14.90 5.37
CA SER A 140 -26.61 -15.90 6.39
C SER A 140 -26.94 -15.43 7.81
N TYR A 141 -26.67 -14.15 8.12
CA TYR A 141 -27.02 -13.54 9.40
C TYR A 141 -28.53 -13.55 9.62
N LEU A 142 -29.31 -13.04 8.67
CA LEU A 142 -30.78 -12.99 8.78
C LEU A 142 -31.41 -14.38 8.94
N HIS A 143 -30.90 -15.38 8.21
CA HIS A 143 -31.32 -16.76 8.37
C HIS A 143 -30.97 -17.32 9.75
N THR A 144 -29.74 -17.07 10.24
CA THR A 144 -29.30 -17.55 11.56
C THR A 144 -30.15 -16.98 12.71
N PHE A 145 -30.64 -15.74 12.56
CA PHE A 145 -31.54 -15.10 13.54
C PHE A 145 -33.03 -15.34 13.26
N GLY A 146 -33.38 -16.22 12.32
CA GLY A 146 -34.76 -16.65 12.07
C GLY A 146 -35.64 -15.59 11.39
N VAL A 147 -35.04 -14.56 10.80
CA VAL A 147 -35.77 -13.52 10.06
C VAL A 147 -36.22 -14.03 8.68
N THR A 148 -35.54 -15.04 8.13
CA THR A 148 -35.88 -15.66 6.84
C THR A 148 -35.88 -17.19 6.94
N GLU A 149 -36.84 -17.86 6.29
CA GLU A 149 -36.98 -19.34 6.31
C GLU A 149 -36.01 -20.07 5.36
N GLY A 150 -35.28 -19.35 4.51
CA GLY A 150 -34.25 -19.91 3.62
C GLY A 150 -33.13 -18.92 3.33
N LEU A 151 -31.96 -19.43 2.92
CA LEU A 151 -30.95 -18.66 2.20
C LEU A 151 -31.41 -18.50 0.76
N LEU A 152 -31.45 -17.26 0.25
CA LEU A 152 -31.68 -16.97 -1.17
C LEU A 152 -30.64 -17.67 -2.06
#